data_AF-A0A8T6F9T6-F1
#
_entry.id   AF-A0A8T6F9T6-F1
#
_cell.length_a   1.000
_cell.length_b   1.000
_cell.length_c   1.000
_cell.angle_alpha   90.00
_cell.angle_beta   90.00
_cell.angle_gamma   90.00
#
_symmetry.space_group_name_H-M   'P 1'
#
loop_
_entity.id
_entity.type
_entity.pdbx_description
1 polymer ?
#
loop_
_entity_poly.entity_id
_entity_poly.type
_entity_poly.pdbx_seq_one_letter_code
_entity_poly.pdbx_strand_id
1 'polypeptide(L)'
;MASGRLDSRSSSTNDPDRVRLQPEIVGTRGRMTAASAIRLAAKDNVATMVSAAEDGQAVTINTGTDRLLINAAEKIPFGFKIAIAEISAGEQIYKYGASIGQATADIAVGTLVHVHNLAGLRAGGDTGRTG
;
A
#
# COMPACT_ATOMS: atom_id res chain seq x y z
N MET A 1 44.66 -14.57 55.47
CA MET A 1 43.91 -15.54 54.65
C MET A 1 42.89 -14.75 53.83
N ALA A 2 42.98 -14.86 52.49
CA ALA A 2 42.15 -14.28 51.40
C ALA A 2 42.02 -12.73 51.37
N SER A 3 42.63 -11.96 50.45
CA SER A 3 42.70 -11.98 48.97
C SER A 3 41.36 -11.79 48.26
N GLY A 4 41.25 -10.71 47.47
CA GLY A 4 40.16 -10.50 46.50
C GLY A 4 39.93 -9.04 46.09
N ARG A 5 40.73 -8.52 45.15
CA ARG A 5 40.37 -7.36 44.31
C ARG A 5 39.34 -7.80 43.27
N LEU A 6 38.36 -6.96 42.95
CA LEU A 6 37.60 -6.99 41.69
C LEU A 6 37.19 -5.56 41.27
N ASP A 7 38.09 -4.91 40.56
CA ASP A 7 37.97 -4.44 39.19
C ASP A 7 36.57 -4.06 38.67
N SER A 8 36.50 -2.80 38.23
CA SER A 8 35.55 -2.21 37.28
C SER A 8 35.31 -3.05 36.03
N ARG A 9 34.05 -3.11 35.55
CA ARG A 9 33.72 -3.16 34.11
C ARG A 9 32.27 -2.72 33.87
N SER A 10 32.18 -1.60 33.17
CA SER A 10 31.07 -1.17 32.33
C SER A 10 30.69 -2.22 31.28
N SER A 11 29.40 -2.46 31.13
CA SER A 11 28.80 -3.04 29.92
C SER A 11 27.33 -2.58 29.93
N SER A 12 27.02 -1.38 29.44
CA SER A 12 26.77 -1.12 28.02
C SER A 12 26.10 -2.31 27.35
N THR A 13 24.78 -2.42 27.54
CA THR A 13 23.93 -3.21 26.65
C THR A 13 23.16 -2.23 25.76
N ASN A 14 23.90 -1.56 24.87
CA ASN A 14 23.32 -0.99 23.67
C ASN A 14 23.02 -2.16 22.74
N ASP A 15 21.83 -2.73 22.84
CA ASP A 15 21.37 -3.83 22.00
C ASP A 15 20.61 -3.25 20.79
N PRO A 16 21.20 -3.24 19.59
CA PRO A 16 20.57 -2.67 18.40
C PRO A 16 19.39 -3.52 17.87
N ASP A 17 19.15 -4.71 18.41
CA ASP A 17 18.11 -5.63 17.92
C ASP A 17 16.72 -5.41 18.56
N ARG A 18 16.53 -4.33 19.33
CA ARG A 18 15.30 -4.07 20.09
C ARG A 18 14.11 -3.54 19.27
N VAL A 19 14.21 -3.52 17.93
CA VAL A 19 13.06 -3.27 17.03
C VAL A 19 12.62 -4.58 16.37
N ARG A 20 12.32 -5.59 17.18
CA ARG A 20 11.42 -6.67 16.75
C ARG A 20 10.04 -6.37 17.30
N LEU A 21 9.21 -5.75 16.47
CA LEU A 21 7.77 -5.68 16.67
C LEU A 21 7.23 -7.12 16.66
N GLN A 22 7.21 -7.77 17.82
CA GLN A 22 6.38 -8.95 18.03
C GLN A 22 4.99 -8.42 18.38
N PRO A 23 3.94 -8.68 17.58
CA PRO A 23 2.60 -8.44 18.07
C PRO A 23 2.30 -9.51 19.13
N GLU A 24 2.24 -9.09 20.39
CA GLU A 24 1.71 -9.90 21.47
C GLU A 24 0.25 -10.27 21.15
N ILE A 25 -0.02 -11.54 20.92
CA ILE A 25 -1.39 -12.04 20.76
C ILE A 25 -1.98 -12.26 22.16
N VAL A 26 -2.54 -11.20 22.74
CA VAL A 26 -3.36 -11.26 23.95
C VAL A 26 -4.83 -11.45 23.57
N GLY A 27 -5.41 -12.56 24.02
CA GLY A 27 -6.83 -12.73 24.38
C GLY A 27 -7.90 -12.39 23.34
N THR A 28 -8.65 -13.41 22.89
CA THR A 28 -9.94 -13.40 22.18
C THR A 28 -10.61 -12.02 21.97
N ARG A 29 -10.08 -11.20 21.05
CA ARG A 29 -10.65 -9.94 20.54
C ARG A 29 -10.39 -9.88 19.04
N GLY A 30 -11.39 -9.38 18.30
CA GLY A 30 -11.47 -9.42 16.84
C GLY A 30 -10.13 -9.17 16.15
N ARG A 31 -9.82 -10.04 15.17
CA ARG A 31 -8.65 -9.93 14.30
C ARG A 31 -8.57 -8.49 13.79
N MET A 32 -7.61 -7.70 14.28
CA MET A 32 -7.16 -6.47 13.62
C MET A 32 -6.61 -6.91 12.26
N THR A 33 -7.47 -7.07 11.27
CA THR A 33 -7.08 -7.51 9.94
C THR A 33 -6.29 -6.37 9.32
N ALA A 34 -4.98 -6.56 9.20
CA ALA A 34 -4.12 -5.64 8.48
C ALA A 34 -4.66 -5.45 7.06
N ALA A 35 -4.89 -4.19 6.67
CA ALA A 35 -5.33 -3.87 5.32
C ALA A 35 -4.23 -4.24 4.33
N SER A 36 -4.64 -4.81 3.21
CA SER A 36 -3.72 -5.31 2.19
C SER A 36 -4.32 -5.23 0.80
N ALA A 37 -3.44 -5.09 -0.18
CA ALA A 37 -3.77 -5.06 -1.59
C ALA A 37 -2.75 -5.85 -2.41
N ILE A 38 -3.10 -6.18 -3.64
CA ILE A 38 -2.23 -6.88 -4.58
C ILE A 38 -2.00 -6.03 -5.83
N ARG A 39 -0.73 -5.92 -6.21
CA ARG A 39 -0.24 -5.36 -7.48
C ARG A 39 0.31 -6.51 -8.32
N LEU A 40 -0.19 -6.70 -9.55
CA LEU A 40 0.16 -7.88 -10.36
C LEU A 40 1.27 -7.60 -11.39
N ALA A 41 1.38 -6.38 -11.90
CA ALA A 41 2.43 -6.03 -12.85
C ALA A 41 3.26 -4.82 -12.38
N ALA A 42 4.54 -4.81 -12.74
CA ALA A 42 5.46 -3.71 -12.42
C ALA A 42 5.08 -2.37 -13.09
N LYS A 43 4.20 -2.39 -14.09
CA LYS A 43 3.66 -1.18 -14.73
C LYS A 43 2.41 -0.65 -14.01
N ASP A 44 1.79 -1.44 -13.14
CA ASP A 44 0.56 -1.02 -12.47
C ASP A 44 0.84 0.18 -11.57
N ASN A 45 0.02 1.22 -11.66
CA ASN A 45 -0.01 2.37 -10.76
C ASN A 45 -1.21 2.32 -9.78
N VAL A 46 -2.00 1.24 -9.85
CA VAL A 46 -3.04 0.90 -8.86
C VAL A 46 -2.89 -0.54 -8.37
N ALA A 47 -3.39 -0.82 -7.17
CA ALA A 47 -3.49 -2.17 -6.60
C ALA A 47 -4.94 -2.52 -6.25
N THR A 48 -5.28 -3.80 -6.18
CA THR A 48 -6.63 -4.26 -5.77
C THR A 48 -6.65 -4.61 -4.29
N MET A 49 -7.54 -4.00 -3.52
CA MET A 49 -7.72 -4.29 -2.11
C MET A 49 -8.21 -5.74 -1.91
N VAL A 50 -7.50 -6.50 -1.08
CA VAL A 50 -7.91 -7.87 -0.64
C VAL A 50 -8.42 -7.89 0.80
N SER A 51 -8.41 -6.74 1.45
CA SER A 51 -9.13 -6.41 2.69
C SER A 51 -9.47 -4.92 2.66
N ALA A 52 -10.53 -4.50 3.34
CA ALA A 52 -10.87 -3.07 3.40
C ALA A 52 -9.85 -2.29 4.24
N ALA A 53 -9.75 -0.98 3.97
CA ALA A 53 -8.98 -0.02 4.76
C ALA A 53 -9.89 1.12 5.22
N GLU A 54 -9.67 1.58 6.45
CA GLU A 54 -10.21 2.87 6.92
C GLU A 54 -9.25 4.02 6.57
N ASP A 55 -9.73 5.26 6.71
CA ASP A 55 -8.93 6.46 6.48
C ASP A 55 -7.68 6.48 7.38
N GLY A 56 -6.53 6.82 6.80
CA GLY A 56 -5.21 6.84 7.43
C GLY A 56 -4.63 5.46 7.73
N GLN A 57 -5.36 4.37 7.48
CA GLN A 57 -4.88 3.02 7.79
C GLN A 57 -3.73 2.62 6.88
N ALA A 58 -2.68 2.03 7.45
CA ALA A 58 -1.59 1.45 6.68
C ALA A 58 -2.05 0.21 5.88
N VAL A 59 -1.75 0.20 4.59
CA VAL A 59 -2.08 -0.85 3.62
C VAL A 59 -0.79 -1.49 3.11
N THR A 60 -0.65 -2.79 3.31
CA THR A 60 0.46 -3.56 2.72
C THR A 60 0.12 -3.97 1.30
N ILE A 61 0.88 -3.48 0.32
CA ILE A 61 0.75 -3.85 -1.09
C ILE A 61 1.73 -4.99 -1.39
N ASN A 62 1.21 -6.17 -1.75
CA ASN A 62 2.01 -7.30 -2.18
C ASN A 62 2.27 -7.22 -3.70
N THR A 63 3.53 -7.28 -4.11
CA THR A 63 3.96 -7.22 -5.52
C THR A 63 4.41 -8.57 -6.08
N GLY A 64 4.29 -9.65 -5.28
CA GLY A 64 4.78 -11.00 -5.59
C GLY A 64 6.21 -11.24 -5.11
N THR A 65 7.13 -10.31 -5.37
CA THR A 65 8.53 -10.38 -4.89
C THR A 65 8.76 -9.59 -3.62
N ASP A 66 8.05 -8.49 -3.45
CA ASP A 66 8.29 -7.51 -2.38
C ASP A 66 6.97 -7.03 -1.77
N ARG A 67 7.10 -6.13 -0.80
CA ARG A 67 5.97 -5.44 -0.17
C ARG A 67 6.25 -3.95 -0.10
N LEU A 68 5.24 -3.16 -0.43
CA LEU A 68 5.20 -1.72 -0.21
C LEU A 68 4.20 -1.41 0.91
N LEU A 69 4.51 -0.42 1.74
CA LEU A 69 3.59 0.11 2.74
C LEU A 69 3.18 1.53 2.32
N ILE A 70 1.88 1.76 2.18
CA ILE A 70 1.30 3.09 1.98
C ILE A 70 0.16 3.30 2.98
N ASN A 71 -0.24 4.55 3.21
CA ASN A 71 -1.43 4.85 3.99
C ASN A 71 -2.61 5.07 3.04
N ALA A 72 -3.79 4.55 3.39
CA ALA A 72 -5.01 4.93 2.70
C ALA A 72 -5.34 6.40 3.03
N ALA A 73 -5.71 7.18 2.01
CA ALA A 73 -6.10 8.58 2.17
C ALA A 73 -7.59 8.75 2.49
N GLU A 74 -8.35 7.65 2.44
CA GLU A 74 -9.78 7.57 2.72
C GLU A 74 -10.17 6.11 2.97
N LYS A 75 -11.44 5.85 3.28
CA LYS A 75 -11.97 4.49 3.37
C LYS A 75 -11.97 3.82 2.00
N ILE A 76 -11.34 2.64 1.89
CA ILE A 76 -11.29 1.85 0.64
C ILE A 76 -11.89 0.47 0.88
N PRO A 77 -13.02 0.12 0.25
CA PRO A 77 -13.64 -1.18 0.42
C PRO A 77 -12.81 -2.32 -0.21
N PHE A 78 -13.09 -3.55 0.24
CA PHE A 78 -12.58 -4.77 -0.39
C PHE A 78 -12.91 -4.82 -1.90
N GLY A 79 -11.95 -5.24 -2.72
CA GLY A 79 -12.10 -5.39 -4.16
C GLY A 79 -11.94 -4.10 -4.98
N PHE A 80 -11.90 -2.94 -4.32
CA PHE A 80 -11.69 -1.66 -4.98
C PHE A 80 -10.19 -1.40 -5.23
N LYS A 81 -9.90 -0.36 -6.00
CA LYS A 81 -8.53 -0.01 -6.40
C LYS A 81 -7.99 1.10 -5.50
N ILE A 82 -6.76 0.94 -5.04
CA ILE A 82 -5.99 1.98 -4.34
C ILE A 82 -4.87 2.47 -5.27
N ALA A 83 -4.65 3.78 -5.34
CA ALA A 83 -3.50 4.35 -6.05
C ALA A 83 -2.20 4.05 -5.28
N ILE A 84 -1.18 3.57 -5.98
CA ILE A 84 0.14 3.23 -5.40
C ILE A 84 1.26 4.14 -5.91
N ALA A 85 0.91 5.13 -6.71
CA ALA A 85 1.73 6.23 -7.20
C ALA A 85 0.82 7.46 -7.34
N GLU A 86 1.41 8.65 -7.42
CA GLU A 86 0.67 9.83 -7.89
C GLU A 86 0.29 9.63 -9.35
N ILE A 87 -0.93 10.02 -9.72
CA ILE A 87 -1.46 9.90 -11.09
C ILE A 87 -2.07 11.26 -11.43
N SER A 88 -1.50 11.96 -12.41
CA SER A 88 -2.00 13.28 -12.81
C SER A 88 -3.28 13.16 -13.63
N ALA A 89 -4.11 14.20 -13.66
CA ALA A 89 -5.27 14.25 -14.55
C ALA A 89 -4.86 13.99 -16.02
N GLY A 90 -5.60 13.11 -16.71
CA GLY A 90 -5.30 12.66 -18.07
C GLY A 90 -4.24 11.56 -18.16
N GLU A 91 -3.53 11.24 -17.07
CA GLU A 91 -2.54 10.16 -17.06
C GLU A 91 -3.22 8.79 -17.11
N GLN A 92 -2.54 7.83 -17.74
CA GLN A 92 -3.03 6.48 -17.89
C GLN A 92 -3.01 5.71 -16.56
N ILE A 93 -4.13 5.06 -16.25
CA ILE A 93 -4.25 4.16 -15.11
C ILE A 93 -4.01 2.73 -15.60
N TYR A 94 -3.02 2.05 -15.01
CA TYR A 94 -2.58 0.72 -15.39
C TYR A 94 -2.95 -0.32 -14.33
N LYS A 95 -3.59 -1.40 -14.79
CA LYS A 95 -3.91 -2.57 -13.97
C LYS A 95 -3.64 -3.83 -14.78
N TYR A 96 -2.99 -4.82 -14.17
CA TYR A 96 -2.63 -6.08 -14.83
C TYR A 96 -1.72 -5.87 -16.05
N GLY A 97 -0.90 -4.82 -16.05
CA GLY A 97 -0.01 -4.44 -17.15
C GLY A 97 -0.68 -3.73 -18.33
N ALA A 98 -2.01 -3.56 -18.31
CA ALA A 98 -2.77 -2.88 -19.36
C ALA A 98 -3.34 -1.55 -18.87
N SER A 99 -3.47 -0.55 -19.77
CA SER A 99 -4.25 0.65 -19.44
C SER A 99 -5.71 0.23 -19.30
N ILE A 100 -6.36 0.70 -18.23
CA ILE A 100 -7.79 0.53 -18.00
C ILE A 100 -8.56 1.83 -18.22
N GLY A 101 -7.87 2.91 -18.58
CA GLY A 101 -8.43 4.23 -18.75
C GLY A 101 -7.48 5.34 -18.31
N GLN A 102 -8.00 6.55 -18.20
CA GLN A 102 -7.25 7.74 -17.75
C GLN A 102 -7.87 8.34 -16.50
N ALA A 103 -7.03 8.98 -15.68
CA ALA A 103 -7.49 9.74 -14.53
C ALA A 103 -8.28 10.98 -14.98
N THR A 104 -9.43 11.25 -14.37
CA THR A 104 -10.23 12.46 -14.69
C THR A 104 -9.88 13.66 -13.82
N ALA A 105 -9.06 13.45 -12.79
CA ALA A 105 -8.51 14.44 -11.88
C ALA A 105 -7.17 13.89 -11.33
N ASP A 106 -6.40 14.73 -10.63
CA ASP A 106 -5.21 14.27 -9.93
C ASP A 106 -5.60 13.26 -8.82
N ILE A 107 -4.83 12.18 -8.70
CA ILE A 107 -5.03 11.11 -7.74
C ILE A 107 -3.74 10.94 -6.93
N ALA A 108 -3.81 11.27 -5.65
CA ALA A 108 -2.70 11.05 -4.74
C ALA A 108 -2.54 9.56 -4.37
N VAL A 109 -1.34 9.17 -3.94
CA VAL A 109 -1.08 7.84 -3.38
C VAL A 109 -2.07 7.55 -2.25
N GLY A 110 -2.60 6.33 -2.22
CA GLY A 110 -3.52 5.90 -1.16
C GLY A 110 -4.99 6.26 -1.40
N THR A 111 -5.32 6.95 -2.50
CA THR A 111 -6.70 7.35 -2.85
C THR A 111 -7.46 6.20 -3.50
N LEU A 112 -8.78 6.16 -3.33
CA LEU A 112 -9.68 5.21 -4.00
C LEU A 112 -9.77 5.52 -5.51
N VAL A 113 -9.48 4.54 -6.37
CA VAL A 113 -9.63 4.67 -7.83
C VAL A 113 -10.90 3.97 -8.33
N HIS A 114 -11.88 4.75 -8.76
CA HIS A 114 -13.19 4.28 -9.25
C HIS A 114 -13.77 5.20 -10.33
N VAL A 115 -15.00 4.95 -10.79
CA VAL A 115 -15.65 5.67 -11.91
C VAL A 115 -15.71 7.20 -11.76
N HIS A 116 -15.54 7.76 -10.55
CA HIS A 116 -15.54 9.20 -10.34
C HIS A 116 -14.20 9.86 -10.73
N ASN A 117 -13.08 9.12 -10.63
CA ASN A 117 -11.73 9.60 -10.96
C ASN A 117 -11.04 8.78 -12.07
N LEU A 118 -11.74 7.81 -12.68
CA LEU A 118 -11.26 6.98 -13.78
C LEU A 118 -12.26 6.99 -14.94
N ALA A 119 -11.83 7.52 -16.08
CA ALA A 119 -12.51 7.36 -17.36
C ALA A 119 -12.00 6.09 -18.04
N GLY A 120 -12.85 5.06 -18.09
CA GLY A 120 -12.50 3.79 -18.72
C GLY A 120 -12.28 3.90 -20.24
N LEU A 121 -11.52 2.95 -20.80
CA LEU A 121 -11.39 2.80 -22.24
C LEU A 121 -12.74 2.41 -22.85
N ARG A 122 -13.46 3.37 -23.45
CA ARG A 122 -14.59 3.04 -24.32
C ARG A 122 -14.03 2.44 -25.61
N ALA A 123 -14.54 1.29 -26.03
CA ALA A 123 -14.24 0.75 -27.36
C ALA A 123 -14.74 1.78 -28.40
N GLY A 124 -13.81 2.47 -29.05
CA GLY A 124 -14.13 3.53 -29.99
C GLY A 124 -14.73 2.99 -31.29
N GLY A 125 -15.84 3.59 -31.69
CA GLY A 125 -16.38 3.63 -33.04
C GLY A 125 -17.64 4.48 -32.98
N ASP A 126 -17.71 5.73 -33.42
CA ASP A 126 -16.89 6.53 -34.34
C ASP A 126 -16.52 7.88 -33.71
N THR A 127 -15.29 8.34 -33.93
CA THR A 127 -15.01 9.79 -33.99
C THR A 127 -14.41 10.08 -35.35
N GLY A 128 -15.16 10.87 -36.12
CA GLY A 128 -14.91 11.16 -37.52
C GLY A 128 -13.52 11.73 -37.77
N ARG A 129 -12.83 11.11 -38.72
CA ARG A 129 -11.69 11.72 -39.40
C ARG A 129 -12.22 12.88 -40.24
N THR A 130 -12.08 14.10 -39.74
CA THR A 130 -12.11 15.33 -40.54
C THR A 130 -10.71 15.94 -40.47
N GLY A 131 -10.13 16.21 -41.64
CA GLY A 131 -8.76 16.71 -41.81
C GLY A 131 -7.96 15.84 -42.76
#